data_AF-A0A819RCG9-F1
#
_entry.id   AF-A0A819RCG9-F1
#
_cell.length_a   1.000
_cell.length_b   1.000
_cell.length_c   1.000
_cell.angle_alpha   90.00
_cell.angle_beta   90.00
_cell.angle_gamma   90.00
#
_symmetry.space_group_name_H-M   'P 1'
#
loop_
_entity.id
_entity.type
_entity.pdbx_description
1 polymer ?
#
loop_
_entity_poly.entity_id
_entity_poly.type
_entity_poly.pdbx_seq_one_letter_code
_entity_poly.pdbx_strand_id
1 'polypeptide(L)' 'MRKMHSAVRLNQQIRDRSHDAKLVLINLPSPPSKQTSLAAFSYMEYVDALTEGLHRLLLMRGSGREVITIFS' A
#
# COMPACT_ATOMS: atom_id res chain seq x y z
N MET A 1 -5.93 -2.80 15.62
CA MET A 1 -5.67 -1.40 16.00
C MET A 1 -4.31 -0.84 15.54
N ARG A 2 -3.14 -1.43 15.87
CA ARG A 2 -1.82 -0.85 15.48
C ARG A 2 -1.60 -0.67 13.97
N LYS A 3 -2.08 -1.60 13.13
CA LYS A 3 -1.90 -1.53 11.67
C LYS A 3 -2.65 -0.34 11.07
N MET A 4 -3.91 -0.12 11.47
CA MET A 4 -4.72 0.99 10.96
C MET A 4 -4.09 2.37 11.22
N HIS A 5 -3.65 2.63 12.46
CA HIS A 5 -2.99 3.88 12.81
C HIS A 5 -1.70 4.11 11.99
N SER A 6 -1.04 3.04 11.58
CA SER A 6 0.16 3.12 10.74
C SER A 6 -0.19 3.45 9.28
N ALA A 7 -1.29 2.91 8.73
CA ALA A 7 -1.76 3.24 7.38
C ALA A 7 -2.09 4.74 7.26
N VAL A 8 -2.86 5.28 8.20
CA VAL A 8 -3.25 6.70 8.19
C VAL A 8 -2.03 7.61 8.23
N ARG A 9 -1.08 7.32 9.13
CA ARG A 9 0.15 8.13 9.26
C ARG A 9 1.04 8.04 8.02
N LEU A 10 1.13 6.86 7.40
CA LEU A 10 1.89 6.68 6.16
C LEU A 10 1.22 7.42 5.00
N ASN A 11 -0.10 7.31 4.86
CA ASN A 11 -0.86 8.03 3.84
C ASN A 11 -0.62 9.55 3.96
N GLN A 12 -0.70 10.10 5.17
CA GLN A 12 -0.46 11.53 5.39
C GLN A 12 0.93 11.96 4.89
N GLN A 13 1.98 11.21 5.21
CA GLN A 13 3.33 11.49 4.71
C GLN A 13 3.46 11.40 3.19
N ILE A 14 2.76 10.45 2.55
CA ILE A 14 2.75 10.30 1.10
C ILE A 14 2.05 11.49 0.46
N ARG A 15 0.92 11.93 1.01
CA ARG A 15 0.20 13.11 0.51
C ARG A 15 1.04 14.37 0.67
N ASP A 16 1.64 14.59 1.84
CA ASP A 16 2.46 15.77 2.10
C ASP A 16 3.63 15.90 1.10
N ARG A 17 4.27 14.79 0.74
CA ARG A 17 5.48 14.77 -0.10
C ARG A 17 5.23 14.54 -1.59
N SER A 18 4.11 13.92 -1.95
CA SER A 18 3.84 13.42 -3.30
C SER A 18 2.55 13.97 -3.90
N HIS A 19 1.97 15.06 -3.35
CA HIS A 19 0.71 15.63 -3.84
C HIS A 19 0.73 16.00 -5.34
N ASP A 20 1.85 16.51 -5.85
CA ASP A 20 2.01 16.88 -7.26
C ASP A 20 2.47 15.74 -8.17
N ALA A 21 2.66 14.53 -7.62
CA ALA A 21 3.16 13.40 -8.38
C ALA A 21 2.19 13.02 -9.52
N LYS A 22 2.75 12.70 -10.70
CA LYS A 22 1.96 12.17 -11.82
C LYS A 22 1.57 10.71 -11.60
N LEU A 23 2.32 9.95 -10.81
CA LEU A 23 1.99 8.60 -10.39
C LEU A 23 2.69 8.31 -9.06
N VAL A 24 2.00 7.67 -8.13
CA VAL A 24 2.58 7.18 -6.86
C VAL A 24 2.63 5.66 -6.91
N LEU A 25 3.84 5.11 -6.75
CA LEU A 25 4.09 3.67 -6.68
C LEU A 25 4.19 3.28 -5.20
N ILE A 26 3.29 2.41 -4.73
CA ILE A 26 3.29 1.93 -3.34
C ILE A 26 3.32 0.41 -3.35
N ASN A 27 4.03 -0.19 -2.38
CA ASN A 27 3.99 -1.63 -2.20
C ASN A 27 2.60 -2.08 -1.74
N LEU A 28 2.03 -3.06 -2.43
CA LEU A 28 0.81 -3.73 -2.00
C LEU A 28 1.09 -4.49 -0.70
N PRO A 29 0.31 -4.24 0.37
CA PRO A 29 0.45 -4.97 1.62
C PRO A 29 0.25 -6.48 1.42
N SER A 30 0.82 -7.29 2.31
CA SER A 30 0.59 -8.73 2.25
C SER A 30 -0.86 -9.05 2.66
N PRO A 31 -1.59 -9.88 1.90
CA PRO A 31 -2.92 -10.32 2.23
C PRO A 31 -2.86 -11.11 3.55
N PRO A 32 -3.99 -11.18 4.26
CA PRO A 32 -4.04 -11.93 5.50
C PRO A 32 -3.69 -13.39 5.25
N SER A 33 -2.88 -13.97 6.15
CA SER A 33 -2.49 -15.38 6.06
C SER A 33 -3.68 -16.35 6.14
N LYS A 34 -4.79 -15.91 6.76
CA LYS A 34 -6.05 -16.65 6.83
C LYS A 34 -7.08 -15.97 5.93
N GLN A 35 -7.63 -16.69 4.95
CA GLN A 35 -8.72 -16.20 4.10
C GLN A 35 -10.10 -16.33 4.78
N THR A 36 -10.25 -15.70 5.94
CA THR A 36 -11.57 -15.52 6.57
C THR A 36 -12.19 -14.21 6.09
N SER A 37 -13.52 -14.13 6.00
CA SER A 37 -14.22 -12.90 5.57
C SER A 37 -13.84 -11.68 6.40
N LEU A 38 -13.70 -11.85 7.72
CA LEU A 38 -13.29 -10.75 8.62
C LEU A 38 -11.86 -10.28 8.33
N ALA A 39 -10.92 -11.20 8.11
CA ALA A 39 -9.55 -10.84 7.80
C ALA A 39 -9.41 -10.16 6.43
N ALA A 40 -10.20 -10.59 5.44
CA ALA A 40 -10.28 -9.93 4.14
C ALA A 40 -10.86 -8.51 4.28
N PHE A 41 -11.92 -8.34 5.08
CA PHE A 41 -12.49 -7.02 5.37
C PHE A 41 -11.47 -6.08 6.01
N SER A 42 -10.82 -6.48 7.10
CA SER A 42 -9.82 -5.64 7.77
C SER A 42 -8.58 -5.35 6.91
N TYR A 43 -8.26 -6.24 5.96
CA TYR A 43 -7.20 -6.00 4.99
C TYR A 43 -7.60 -4.92 3.98
N MET A 44 -8.82 -5.02 3.43
CA MET A 44 -9.34 -3.99 2.51
C MET A 44 -9.47 -2.64 3.20
N GLU A 45 -9.98 -2.60 4.43
CA GLU A 45 -10.08 -1.38 5.23
C GLU A 45 -8.71 -0.71 5.43
N TYR A 46 -7.65 -1.52 5.65
CA TYR A 46 -6.29 -1.02 5.76
C TYR A 46 -5.77 -0.44 4.43
N VAL A 47 -6.04 -1.11 3.30
CA VAL A 47 -5.64 -0.64 1.97
C VAL A 47 -6.36 0.65 1.62
N ASP A 48 -7.66 0.76 1.93
CA ASP A 48 -8.45 1.96 1.72
C ASP A 48 -7.86 3.13 2.51
N ALA A 49 -7.61 2.96 3.82
CA ALA A 49 -7.02 3.99 4.66
C ALA A 49 -5.61 4.43 4.20
N LEU A 50 -4.82 3.50 3.65
CA LEU A 50 -3.48 3.80 3.11
C LEU A 50 -3.53 4.61 1.81
N THR A 51 -4.58 4.43 1.00
CA THR A 51 -4.68 4.95 -0.37
C THR A 51 -5.65 6.13 -0.51
N GLU A 52 -6.37 6.45 0.56
CA GLU A 52 -7.37 7.51 0.59
C GLU A 52 -6.79 8.87 0.14
N GLY A 53 -7.41 9.44 -0.90
CA GLY A 53 -7.02 10.74 -1.45
C GLY A 53 -5.83 10.71 -2.42
N LEU A 54 -5.36 9.52 -2.83
CA LEU A 54 -4.35 9.36 -3.88
C LEU A 54 -5.02 9.02 -5.22
N HIS A 55 -5.00 9.96 -6.17
CA HIS A 55 -5.72 9.80 -7.44
C HIS A 55 -5.05 8.86 -8.45
N ARG A 56 -3.71 8.92 -8.57
CA ARG A 56 -2.93 8.14 -9.55
C ARG A 56 -1.95 7.27 -8.79
N LEU A 57 -2.44 6.10 -8.38
CA LEU A 57 -1.72 5.13 -7.57
C LEU A 57 -1.58 3.81 -8.33
N LEU A 58 -0.39 3.21 -8.26
CA LEU A 58 -0.20 1.80 -8.60
C LEU A 58 0.35 1.04 -7.39
N LEU A 59 -0.42 0.04 -6.97
CA LEU A 59 0.01 -0.92 -5.94
C LEU A 59 0.82 -2.03 -6.59
N MET A 60 2.07 -2.19 -6.14
CA MET A 60 3.00 -3.16 -6.72
C MET A 60 3.38 -4.24 -5.71
N ARG A 61 3.55 -5.47 -6.20
CA ARG A 61 4.08 -6.55 -5.39
C ARG A 61 4.98 -7.46 -6.20
N GLY A 62 6.18 -7.66 -5.70
CA GLY A 62 7.05 -8.72 -6.17
C GLY A 62 6.59 -10.10 -5.70
N SER A 63 6.89 -11.10 -6.51
CA SER A 63 6.91 -12.53 -6.20
C SER A 63 7.93 -12.91 -5.12
N GLY A 64 8.87 -12.03 -4.77
CA GLY A 64 9.96 -12.28 -3.83
C GLY A 64 11.15 -13.03 -4.47
N ARG A 65 11.11 -13.23 -5.79
CA ARG A 65 12.14 -13.89 -6.58
C ARG A 65 12.76 -12.96 -7.61
N GLU A 66 12.43 -11.67 -7.54
CA GLU A 66 13.01 -10.64 -8.40
C GLU A 66 14.51 -10.53 -8.13
N VAL A 67 15.31 -10.58 -9.18
CA VAL A 67 16.75 -10.30 -9.13
C VAL A 67 17.01 -9.15 -10.10
N ILE A 68 17.56 -8.05 -9.60
CA ILE A 68 17.98 -6.91 -10.43
C ILE A 68 19.49 -7.02 -10.60
N THR A 69 19.93 -7.54 -11.75
CA THR A 69 21.35 -7.74 -12.06
C THR A 69 21.96 -6.61 -12.86
N ILE A 70 21.14 -5.77 -13.49
CA ILE A 70 21.58 -4.63 -14.31
C ILE A 70 20.63 -3.47 -14.04
N PHE A 71 21.19 -2.30 -13.73
CA PHE A 71 20.49 -1.03 -13.78
C PHE A 71 20.90 -0.37 -15.09
N SER A 72 19.97 -0.30 -16.04
CA SER A 72 20.17 0.42 -17.30
C SER A 72 19.92 1.91 -17.13
#